data_AF-A0A0A7G0N0-F1
#
_entry.id   AF-A0A0A7G0N0-F1
#
_cell.length_a   1.000
_cell.length_b   1.000
_cell.length_c   1.000
_cell.angle_alpha   90.00
_cell.angle_beta   90.00
_cell.angle_gamma   90.00
#
_symmetry.space_group_name_H-M   'P 1'
#
loop_
_entity.id
_entity.type
_entity.pdbx_description
1 polymer ?
#
loop_
_entity_poly.entity_id
_entity_poly.type
_entity_poly.pdbx_seq_one_letter_code
_entity_poly.pdbx_strand_id
1 'polypeptide(L)'
;MTTKLCMKCKKEYSGNEILCECGSRYFISGDKISLDENGVICDCGSRKFRSTSFMDYTDKAVNGYVCIECGNPVTTIQNRDKEDYMYWEDK
;
A
#
# COMPACT_ATOMS: atom_id res chain seq x y z
N MET A 1 6.79 7.86 12.45
CA MET A 1 7.08 6.56 11.82
C MET A 1 5.89 6.24 10.95
N THR A 2 6.12 5.89 9.70
CA THR A 2 5.05 5.57 8.76
C THR A 2 4.60 4.14 8.96
N THR A 3 3.32 3.96 9.26
CA THR A 3 2.72 2.65 9.53
C THR A 3 2.48 1.94 8.21
N LYS A 4 2.97 0.70 8.08
CA LYS A 4 2.67 -0.17 6.95
C LYS A 4 1.73 -1.28 7.41
N LEU A 5 0.57 -1.40 6.76
CA LEU A 5 -0.47 -2.37 7.08
C LEU A 5 -0.68 -3.32 5.89
N CYS A 6 -0.95 -4.59 6.18
CA CYS A 6 -1.42 -5.53 5.18
C CYS A 6 -2.89 -5.25 4.83
N MET A 7 -3.20 -5.09 3.55
CA MET A 7 -4.58 -4.77 3.11
C MET A 7 -5.55 -5.96 3.27
N LYS A 8 -5.04 -7.18 3.47
CA LYS A 8 -5.86 -8.39 3.66
C LYS A 8 -6.16 -8.67 5.13
N CYS A 9 -5.13 -8.79 5.98
CA CYS A 9 -5.30 -9.12 7.39
C CYS A 9 -5.31 -7.91 8.33
N LYS A 10 -5.10 -6.69 7.81
CA LYS A 10 -5.13 -5.41 8.54
C LYS A 10 -4.08 -5.26 9.64
N LYS A 11 -3.17 -6.24 9.78
CA LYS A 11 -2.07 -6.20 10.74
C LYS A 11 -0.92 -5.32 10.21
N GLU A 12 -0.20 -4.73 11.15
CA GLU A 12 1.07 -4.06 10.87
C GLU A 12 2.08 -5.03 10.24
N TYR A 13 2.87 -4.48 9.34
CA TYR A 13 3.88 -5.19 8.59
C TYR A 13 5.21 -4.45 8.71
N SER A 14 6.13 -5.02 9.47
CA SER A 14 7.47 -4.49 9.73
C SER A 14 8.59 -5.21 8.96
N GLY A 15 8.23 -6.19 8.13
CA GLY A 15 9.18 -7.05 7.42
C GLY A 15 9.73 -6.46 6.12
N ASN A 16 10.81 -7.07 5.64
CA ASN A 16 11.35 -6.89 4.29
C ASN A 16 10.92 -8.01 3.34
N GLU A 17 10.04 -8.90 3.79
CA GLU A 17 9.49 -9.99 3.00
C GLU A 17 8.57 -9.47 1.88
N ILE A 18 8.42 -10.27 0.83
CA ILE A 18 7.50 -10.00 -0.28
C ILE A 18 6.05 -10.20 0.19
N LEU A 19 5.84 -11.13 1.13
CA LEU A 19 4.53 -11.58 1.60
C LEU A 19 4.30 -11.16 3.06
N CYS A 20 3.04 -10.87 3.37
CA CYS A 20 2.56 -10.88 4.75
C CYS A 20 2.39 -12.35 5.22
N GLU A 21 2.40 -12.59 6.53
CA GLU A 21 2.08 -13.88 7.16
C GLU A 21 0.76 -14.51 6.65
N CYS A 22 -0.19 -13.69 6.19
CA CYS A 22 -1.46 -14.16 5.59
C CYS A 22 -1.41 -14.47 4.08
N GLY A 23 -0.20 -14.44 3.50
CA GLY A 23 0.07 -14.65 2.08
C GLY A 23 -0.26 -13.47 1.17
N SER A 24 -0.62 -12.29 1.72
CA SER A 24 -0.90 -11.09 0.91
C SER A 24 0.37 -10.42 0.43
N ARG A 25 0.36 -9.91 -0.80
CA ARG A 25 1.39 -9.02 -1.38
C ARG A 25 0.99 -7.54 -1.37
N TYR A 26 -0.21 -7.23 -0.87
CA TYR A 26 -0.81 -5.90 -0.91
C TYR A 26 -0.69 -5.22 0.45
N PHE A 27 -0.06 -4.05 0.44
CA PHE A 27 0.20 -3.24 1.63
C PHE A 27 -0.22 -1.81 1.40
N ILE A 28 -0.49 -1.12 2.50
CA ILE A 28 -0.70 0.32 2.53
C ILE A 28 0.23 0.95 3.56
N SER A 29 0.75 2.13 3.27
CA SER A 29 1.69 2.86 4.10
C SER A 29 1.21 4.29 4.30
N GLY A 30 1.18 4.77 5.54
CA GLY A 30 0.79 6.15 5.89
C GLY A 30 0.87 6.42 7.38
N ASP A 31 0.97 7.70 7.78
CA ASP A 31 1.12 8.09 9.19
C ASP A 31 -0.22 8.16 9.96
N LYS A 32 -1.34 8.39 9.25
CA LYS A 32 -2.66 8.73 9.81
C LYS A 32 -3.79 8.00 9.07
N ILE A 33 -3.68 6.68 9.05
CA ILE A 33 -4.60 5.79 8.35
C ILE A 33 -5.00 4.59 9.21
N SER A 34 -6.21 4.11 8.96
CA SER A 34 -6.71 2.82 9.45
C SER A 34 -7.35 2.03 8.30
N LEU A 35 -7.47 0.72 8.50
CA LEU A 35 -8.14 -0.19 7.57
C LEU A 35 -9.34 -0.84 8.24
N ASP A 36 -10.49 -0.83 7.56
CA ASP A 36 -11.68 -1.57 7.96
C ASP A 36 -12.18 -2.48 6.84
N GLU A 37 -13.41 -2.98 6.95
CA GLU A 37 -14.03 -3.87 5.96
C GLU A 37 -14.32 -3.18 4.62
N ASN A 38 -14.45 -1.85 4.65
CA ASN A 38 -14.71 -1.02 3.48
C ASN A 38 -13.43 -0.39 2.92
N GLY A 39 -12.26 -0.75 3.46
CA GLY A 39 -10.95 -0.29 3.00
C GLY A 39 -10.34 0.81 3.87
N VAL A 40 -9.72 1.80 3.23
CA VAL A 40 -8.87 2.78 3.88
C VAL A 40 -9.68 3.95 4.44
N ILE A 41 -9.40 4.34 5.67
CA ILE A 41 -9.94 5.54 6.31
C ILE A 41 -8.76 6.41 6.73
N CYS A 42 -8.78 7.68 6.37
CA CYS A 42 -7.86 8.66 6.94
C CYS A 42 -8.34 9.08 8.33
N ASP A 43 -7.44 9.41 9.25
CA ASP A 43 -7.81 9.83 10.62
C ASP A 43 -8.74 11.04 10.68
N CYS A 44 -8.85 11.85 9.61
CA CYS A 44 -9.86 12.89 9.51
C CYS A 44 -11.30 12.36 9.27
N GLY A 45 -11.49 11.04 9.17
CA GLY A 45 -12.75 10.35 8.89
C GLY A 45 -13.05 10.18 7.39
N SER A 46 -12.23 10.73 6.49
CA SER A 46 -12.48 10.65 5.05
C SER A 46 -11.99 9.34 4.44
N ARG A 47 -12.76 8.84 3.46
CA ARG A 47 -12.39 7.73 2.56
C ARG A 47 -12.08 8.20 1.15
N LYS A 48 -12.09 9.51 0.91
CA LYS A 48 -11.89 10.10 -0.41
C LYS A 48 -10.42 10.41 -0.59
N PHE A 49 -9.82 9.73 -1.56
CA PHE A 49 -8.42 9.90 -1.91
C PHE A 49 -8.29 10.24 -3.39
N ARG A 50 -7.39 11.16 -3.72
CA ARG A 50 -7.01 11.49 -5.09
C ARG A 50 -5.70 10.77 -5.41
N SER A 51 -5.64 10.08 -6.54
CA SER A 51 -4.38 9.52 -7.05
C SER A 51 -3.41 10.65 -7.43
N THR A 52 -2.14 10.46 -7.11
CA THR A 52 -1.09 11.47 -7.32
C THR A 52 0.09 10.93 -8.11
N SER A 53 0.40 9.64 -7.97
CA SER A 53 1.52 9.02 -8.67
C SER A 53 1.30 7.53 -8.83
N PHE A 54 1.96 6.99 -9.85
CA PHE A 54 2.14 5.57 -10.05
C PHE A 54 3.61 5.35 -10.42
N MET A 55 4.25 4.43 -9.72
CA MET A 55 5.63 4.02 -9.97
C MET A 55 5.64 2.51 -10.10
N ASP A 56 6.14 2.04 -11.23
CA ASP A 56 6.21 0.63 -11.54
C ASP A 56 7.67 0.18 -11.50
N TYR A 57 8.00 -0.66 -10.53
CA TYR A 57 9.32 -1.26 -10.35
C TYR A 57 9.24 -2.74 -10.69
N THR A 58 10.38 -3.32 -11.07
CA THR A 58 10.56 -4.76 -11.28
C THR A 58 9.87 -5.61 -10.20
N ASP A 59 10.13 -5.28 -8.93
CA ASP A 59 9.73 -6.05 -7.76
C ASP A 59 8.44 -5.54 -7.08
N LYS A 60 7.85 -4.43 -7.57
CA LYS A 60 6.64 -3.86 -6.97
C LYS A 60 5.98 -2.78 -7.82
N ALA A 61 4.67 -2.65 -7.69
CA ALA A 61 3.97 -1.42 -8.04
C ALA A 61 3.72 -0.57 -6.79
N VAL A 62 3.91 0.74 -6.92
CA VAL A 62 3.69 1.72 -5.86
C VAL A 62 2.73 2.79 -6.38
N ASN A 63 1.60 2.97 -5.72
CA ASN A 63 0.62 4.02 -6.05
C ASN A 63 0.57 5.04 -4.91
N GLY A 64 0.73 6.32 -5.23
CA GLY A 64 0.62 7.42 -4.28
C GLY A 64 -0.76 8.07 -4.33
N TYR A 65 -1.34 8.31 -3.15
CA TYR A 65 -2.63 8.95 -2.97
C TYR A 65 -2.55 10.07 -1.94
N VAL A 66 -3.49 10.99 -2.00
CA VAL A 66 -3.66 12.05 -1.00
C VAL A 66 -5.12 12.15 -0.58
N CYS A 67 -5.38 12.26 0.72
CA CYS A 67 -6.73 12.51 1.24
C CYS A 67 -7.25 13.85 0.74
N ILE A 68 -8.45 13.87 0.16
CA ILE A 68 -9.03 15.09 -0.42
C ILE A 68 -9.38 16.12 0.66
N GLU A 69 -9.75 15.65 1.85
CA GLU A 69 -10.23 16.54 2.92
C GLU A 69 -9.08 17.17 3.74
N CYS A 70 -8.03 16.41 4.06
CA CYS A 70 -6.96 16.89 4.95
C CYS A 70 -5.56 16.90 4.34
N GLY A 71 -5.39 16.44 3.09
CA GLY A 71 -4.09 16.43 2.42
C GLY A 71 -3.12 15.35 2.91
N ASN A 72 -3.55 14.42 3.77
CA ASN A 72 -2.68 13.36 4.28
C ASN A 72 -2.26 12.39 3.15
N PRO A 73 -0.95 12.16 2.93
CA PRO A 73 -0.46 11.24 1.91
C PRO A 73 -0.56 9.78 2.36
N VAL A 74 -0.84 8.90 1.41
CA VAL A 74 -0.96 7.46 1.60
C VAL A 74 -0.40 6.74 0.38
N THR A 75 0.27 5.62 0.58
CA THR A 75 0.87 4.84 -0.51
C THR A 75 0.38 3.40 -0.46
N THR A 76 -0.04 2.83 -1.58
CA THR A 76 -0.25 1.38 -1.70
C THR A 76 0.92 0.72 -2.41
N ILE A 77 1.25 -0.48 -1.98
CA ILE A 77 2.38 -1.25 -2.48
C ILE A 77 1.86 -2.65 -2.82
N GLN A 78 2.10 -3.08 -4.05
CA GLN A 78 1.91 -4.45 -4.49
C GLN A 78 3.28 -5.05 -4.77
N ASN A 79 3.77 -5.90 -3.88
CA ASN A 79 5.03 -6.62 -4.10
C ASN A 79 4.87 -7.69 -5.19
N ARG A 80 5.96 -7.98 -5.89
CA ARG A 80 6.05 -8.99 -6.94
C ARG A 80 7.24 -9.90 -6.72
N ASP A 81 7.18 -11.10 -7.27
CA ASP A 81 8.32 -11.99 -7.43
C ASP A 81 8.51 -12.40 -8.89
N LYS A 82 9.55 -13.19 -9.16
CA LYS A 82 9.93 -13.59 -10.53
C LYS A 82 8.88 -14.44 -11.25
N GLU A 83 7.92 -14.98 -10.51
CA GLU A 83 6.84 -15.81 -11.06
C GLU A 83 5.66 -14.95 -11.52
N ASP A 84 5.58 -13.69 -11.08
CA ASP A 84 4.53 -12.76 -11.50
C ASP A 84 4.70 -12.35 -12.97
N TYR A 85 3.59 -12.34 -13.71
CA TYR A 85 3.54 -11.90 -15.11
C TYR A 85 4.09 -10.49 -15.34
N MET A 86 3.95 -9.60 -14.35
CA MET A 86 4.43 -8.22 -14.39
C MET A 86 5.79 -8.04 -13.71
N TYR A 87 6.57 -9.10 -13.53
CA TYR A 87 7.97 -8.99 -13.14
C TYR A 87 8.85 -8.85 -14.38
N TRP A 88 9.78 -7.90 -14.38
CA TRP A 88 10.73 -7.70 -15.48
C TRP A 88 12.11 -7.36 -14.93
N GLU A 89 13.17 -7.87 -15.56
CA GLU A 89 14.54 -7.45 -15.30
C GLU A 89 15.04 -6.65 -16.51
N ASP A 90 15.64 -5.48 -16.28
CA ASP A 90 16.35 -4.77 -17.35
C ASP A 90 17.53 -5.64 -17.79
N LYS A 91 17.59 -5.93 -19.10
CA LYS A 91 18.63 -6.77 -19.71
C LYS A 91 20.00 -6.09 -19.72
#